data_AF-A0A6H0Y4G2-F1
#
_entry.id   AF-A0A6H0Y4G2-F1
#
_cell.length_a   1.000
_cell.length_b   1.000
_cell.length_c   1.000
_cell.angle_alpha   90.00
_cell.angle_beta   90.00
_cell.angle_gamma   90.00
#
_symmetry.space_group_name_H-M   'P 1'
#
loop_
_entity.id
_entity.type
_entity.pdbx_description
1 polymer ?
#
loop_
_entity_poly.entity_id
_entity_poly.type
_entity_poly.pdbx_seq_one_letter_code
_entity_poly.pdbx_strand_id
1 'polypeptide(L)'
;MRGAVNTATCVQERSSRAKAQPSSSQQQRLGVFTTRMYALAILAAFAATLAVASPLPQTSSSSADDIRYSVDLKIITSAPGQPEEYTVISAELNHLAAVSVYPVYRIEFVPGGVNENVDDTKVECRAYKDSSAQEPGSAPFNYKSAAYISTTGVSEGEILCYRVTDGEAAKF
;
A
#
# COMPACT_ATOMS: atom_id res chain seq x y z
N MET A 1 40.04 -38.03 -18.64
CA MET A 1 39.00 -39.00 -18.26
C MET A 1 37.66 -38.39 -18.63
N ARG A 2 36.89 -39.08 -19.48
CA ARG A 2 35.64 -38.63 -20.08
C ARG A 2 34.46 -39.10 -19.22
N GLY A 3 33.45 -38.27 -19.04
CA GLY A 3 32.13 -38.67 -18.55
C GLY A 3 31.31 -37.46 -18.14
N ALA A 4 30.01 -37.35 -18.36
CA ALA A 4 29.08 -37.98 -19.29
C ALA A 4 27.86 -37.03 -19.23
N VAL A 5 27.38 -36.60 -20.40
CA VAL A 5 26.23 -35.69 -20.56
C VAL A 5 24.96 -36.51 -20.44
N ASN A 6 24.04 -36.12 -19.54
CA ASN A 6 22.69 -36.66 -19.51
C ASN A 6 21.68 -35.55 -19.81
N THR A 7 21.28 -35.51 -21.08
CA THR A 7 20.08 -34.86 -21.61
C THR A 7 18.86 -35.72 -21.26
N ALA A 8 17.88 -35.15 -20.56
CA ALA A 8 16.55 -35.73 -20.43
C ALA A 8 15.52 -34.74 -20.97
N THR A 9 15.13 -35.00 -22.21
CA THR A 9 14.03 -34.36 -22.94
C THR A 9 12.72 -35.00 -22.48
N CYS A 10 11.72 -34.20 -22.10
CA CYS A 10 10.34 -34.67 -22.04
C CYS A 10 9.45 -33.75 -22.88
N VAL A 11 8.93 -34.36 -23.95
CA VAL A 11 7.89 -33.89 -24.86
C VAL A 11 6.57 -34.46 -24.33
N GLN A 12 5.55 -33.64 -24.15
CA GLN A 12 4.15 -34.08 -24.14
C GLN A 12 3.25 -32.85 -24.38
N GLU A 13 2.88 -32.58 -25.62
CA GLU A 13 1.75 -33.13 -26.40
C GLU A 13 0.48 -32.28 -26.23
N ARG A 14 0.08 -31.69 -27.35
CA ARG A 14 -1.06 -30.81 -27.53
C ARG A 14 -2.36 -31.59 -27.33
N SER A 15 -3.33 -31.03 -26.61
CA SER A 15 -4.73 -31.42 -26.79
C SER A 15 -5.62 -30.19 -26.87
N SER A 16 -5.84 -29.75 -28.09
CA SER A 16 -6.86 -28.80 -28.50
C SER A 16 -8.22 -29.51 -28.43
N ARG A 17 -9.10 -29.09 -27.53
CA ARG A 17 -10.52 -29.48 -27.59
C ARG A 17 -11.40 -28.24 -27.59
N ALA A 18 -11.73 -27.81 -28.81
CA ALA A 18 -12.87 -26.97 -29.08
C ALA A 18 -14.16 -27.72 -28.70
N LYS A 19 -15.09 -27.03 -28.04
CA LYS A 19 -16.51 -27.37 -28.05
C LYS A 19 -17.32 -26.09 -28.18
N ALA A 20 -18.01 -26.00 -29.31
CA ALA A 20 -18.97 -24.97 -29.64
C ALA A 20 -20.28 -25.14 -28.84
N GLN A 21 -20.90 -23.98 -28.55
CA GLN A 21 -22.32 -23.61 -28.37
C GLN A 21 -23.41 -24.67 -28.03
N PRO A 22 -24.40 -24.25 -27.22
CA PRO A 22 -25.63 -23.77 -27.85
C PRO A 22 -26.15 -22.42 -27.33
N SER A 23 -26.90 -21.77 -28.22
CA SER A 23 -27.66 -20.55 -28.02
C SER A 23 -28.96 -20.75 -27.23
N SER A 24 -29.50 -19.62 -26.80
CA SER A 24 -30.92 -19.27 -26.70
C SER A 24 -31.56 -19.30 -25.31
N SER A 25 -32.19 -18.15 -25.02
CA SER A 25 -33.49 -18.04 -24.36
C SER A 25 -33.54 -18.20 -22.84
N GLN A 26 -33.23 -17.12 -22.12
CA GLN A 26 -34.17 -16.62 -21.13
C GLN A 26 -34.37 -15.11 -21.27
N GLN A 27 -35.42 -14.77 -22.03
CA GLN A 27 -36.23 -13.59 -21.83
C GLN A 27 -36.81 -13.58 -20.41
N GLN A 28 -37.26 -12.38 -20.00
CA GLN A 28 -38.09 -12.02 -18.85
C GLN A 28 -37.24 -11.72 -17.60
N ARG A 29 -37.16 -10.48 -17.11
CA ARG A 29 -38.27 -9.53 -16.93
C ARG A 29 -37.78 -8.08 -17.03
N LEU A 30 -38.36 -7.32 -17.96
CA LEU A 30 -38.47 -5.87 -17.82
C LEU A 30 -39.40 -5.59 -16.64
N GLY A 31 -38.82 -5.22 -15.50
CA GLY A 31 -39.51 -4.52 -14.44
C GLY A 31 -39.48 -3.02 -14.72
N VAL A 32 -40.47 -2.53 -15.45
CA VAL A 32 -40.82 -1.11 -15.46
C VAL A 32 -41.28 -0.76 -14.05
N PHE A 33 -40.44 -0.08 -13.30
CA PHE A 33 -40.87 0.72 -12.15
C PHE A 33 -40.65 2.19 -12.48
N THR A 34 -41.55 2.70 -13.32
CA THR A 34 -42.12 4.02 -13.10
C THR A 34 -42.55 4.09 -11.63
N THR A 35 -42.14 5.11 -10.89
CA THR A 35 -42.98 6.25 -10.51
C THR A 35 -42.29 7.02 -9.37
N ARG A 36 -42.39 8.35 -9.46
CA ARG A 36 -42.26 9.37 -8.41
C ARG A 36 -40.90 10.05 -8.30
N MET A 37 -40.78 11.05 -9.19
CA MET A 37 -40.33 12.38 -8.79
C MET A 37 -40.96 12.75 -7.43
N TYR A 38 -40.16 12.81 -6.38
CA TYR A 38 -40.45 13.64 -5.23
C TYR A 38 -39.46 14.80 -5.25
N ALA A 39 -39.86 15.85 -5.94
CA ALA A 39 -39.40 17.19 -5.66
C ALA A 39 -39.93 17.57 -4.28
N LEU A 40 -39.05 17.61 -3.28
CA LEU A 40 -39.23 18.44 -2.10
C LEU A 40 -37.97 19.28 -1.96
N ALA A 41 -38.06 20.48 -2.53
CA ALA A 41 -37.25 21.61 -2.13
C ALA A 41 -37.58 21.92 -0.67
N ILE A 42 -36.62 21.74 0.23
CA ILE A 42 -36.64 22.42 1.53
C ILE A 42 -35.42 23.33 1.55
N LEU A 43 -35.72 24.57 1.20
CA LEU A 43 -34.90 25.74 1.43
C LEU A 43 -34.94 26.01 2.95
N ALA A 44 -33.88 25.64 3.68
CA ALA A 44 -33.66 26.13 5.04
C ALA A 44 -32.35 26.90 5.03
N ALA A 45 -32.50 28.22 4.86
CA ALA A 45 -31.45 29.18 5.06
C ALA A 45 -31.03 29.16 6.55
N PHE A 46 -29.91 28.50 6.85
CA PHE A 46 -29.16 28.80 8.05
C PHE A 46 -28.01 29.74 7.68
N ALA A 47 -28.36 31.02 7.64
CA ALA A 47 -27.39 32.09 7.83
C ALA A 47 -27.02 32.11 9.33
N ALA A 48 -25.90 31.47 9.67
CA ALA A 48 -25.27 31.63 10.97
C ALA A 48 -23.84 32.09 10.74
N THR A 49 -23.68 33.42 10.83
CA THR A 49 -22.48 34.15 11.27
C THR A 49 -21.13 33.50 10.98
N LEU A 50 -20.43 34.02 9.97
CA LEU A 50 -18.97 33.93 9.87
C LEU A 50 -18.38 34.57 11.14
N ALA A 51 -18.09 33.75 12.14
CA ALA A 51 -17.07 34.10 13.11
C ALA A 51 -15.78 34.20 12.30
N VAL A 52 -15.35 35.43 12.03
CA VAL A 52 -13.98 35.73 11.60
C VAL A 52 -13.12 35.34 12.79
N ALA A 53 -12.79 34.05 12.88
CA ALA A 53 -11.63 33.61 13.61
C ALA A 53 -10.46 34.22 12.85
N SER A 54 -10.04 35.41 13.28
CA SER A 54 -8.75 35.96 12.87
C SER A 54 -7.74 34.84 13.04
N PRO A 55 -7.02 34.43 11.99
CA PRO A 55 -5.92 33.51 12.20
C PRO A 55 -5.00 34.22 13.19
N LEU A 56 -4.95 33.73 14.43
CA LEU A 56 -3.83 34.09 15.29
C LEU A 56 -2.61 33.76 14.43
N PRO A 57 -1.63 34.67 14.32
CA PRO A 57 -0.33 34.26 13.84
C PRO A 57 0.06 33.11 14.75
N GLN A 58 -0.02 31.88 14.23
CA GLN A 58 0.77 30.80 14.73
C GLN A 58 2.17 31.32 14.52
N THR A 59 2.69 31.99 15.54
CA THR A 59 4.11 32.04 15.79
C THR A 59 4.48 30.57 15.71
N SER A 60 5.01 30.17 14.56
CA SER A 60 5.75 28.94 14.37
C SER A 60 6.76 29.01 15.49
N SER A 61 6.39 28.38 16.60
CA SER A 61 7.25 28.26 17.72
C SER A 61 8.28 27.30 17.20
N SER A 62 9.36 27.86 16.63
CA SER A 62 10.66 27.21 16.55
C SER A 62 11.13 27.03 17.99
N SER A 63 10.37 26.22 18.71
CA SER A 63 10.63 25.72 20.03
C SER A 63 11.62 24.61 19.80
N ALA A 64 12.86 24.81 20.23
CA ALA A 64 13.88 23.79 20.49
C ALA A 64 13.82 22.53 19.59
N ASP A 65 14.69 22.45 18.57
CA ASP A 65 15.06 21.23 17.83
C ASP A 65 14.00 20.12 17.87
N ASP A 66 13.01 20.18 16.97
CA ASP A 66 12.08 19.08 16.76
C ASP A 66 12.88 17.90 16.20
N ILE A 67 13.34 17.02 17.08
CA ILE A 67 14.12 15.84 16.72
C ILE A 67 13.21 14.91 15.94
N ARG A 68 13.32 14.93 14.62
CA ARG A 68 12.59 14.03 13.74
C ARG A 68 13.21 12.64 13.79
N TYR A 69 12.34 11.64 13.82
CA TYR A 69 12.68 10.24 13.79
C TYR A 69 12.12 9.65 12.50
N SER A 70 12.98 9.32 11.55
CA SER A 70 12.56 8.81 10.24
C SER A 70 13.48 7.70 9.74
N VAL A 71 12.94 6.87 8.85
CA VAL A 71 13.67 5.81 8.14
C VAL A 71 13.41 5.88 6.65
N ASP A 72 14.44 5.58 5.86
CA ASP A 72 14.32 5.51 4.41
C ASP A 72 13.88 4.11 3.97
N LEU A 73 12.77 4.08 3.22
CA LEU A 73 12.18 2.88 2.66
C LEU A 73 12.30 2.88 1.15
N LYS A 74 12.68 1.73 0.60
CA LYS A 74 12.74 1.43 -0.81
C LYS A 74 11.43 0.77 -1.24
N ILE A 75 10.70 1.41 -2.14
CA ILE A 75 9.47 0.90 -2.73
C ILE A 75 9.79 0.34 -4.11
N ILE A 76 9.65 -0.98 -4.28
CA ILE A 76 10.00 -1.68 -5.51
C ILE A 76 8.75 -1.78 -6.39
N THR A 77 8.85 -1.19 -7.58
CA THR A 77 7.73 -1.03 -8.53
C THR A 77 7.82 -1.96 -9.74
N SER A 78 8.88 -2.76 -9.81
CA SER A 78 9.11 -3.75 -10.86
C SER A 78 8.63 -5.14 -10.43
N ALA A 79 8.10 -5.90 -11.39
CA ALA A 79 7.64 -7.25 -11.15
C ALA A 79 8.81 -8.22 -10.86
N PRO A 80 8.58 -9.31 -10.11
CA PRO A 80 9.60 -10.32 -9.86
C PRO A 80 10.21 -10.87 -11.15
N GLY A 81 11.55 -10.88 -11.23
CA GLY A 81 12.29 -11.36 -12.40
C GLY A 81 12.57 -10.30 -13.48
N GLN A 82 12.12 -9.05 -13.28
CA GLN A 82 12.51 -7.90 -14.11
C GLN A 82 13.69 -7.15 -13.46
N PRO A 83 14.41 -6.30 -14.23
CA PRO A 83 15.35 -5.34 -13.65
C PRO A 83 14.67 -4.51 -12.56
N GLU A 84 15.35 -4.32 -11.44
CA GLU A 84 14.75 -3.72 -10.26
C GLU A 84 14.61 -2.21 -10.42
N GLU A 85 13.36 -1.74 -10.57
CA GLU A 85 12.98 -0.34 -10.47
C GLU A 85 12.43 -0.03 -9.07
N TYR A 86 12.86 1.09 -8.50
CA TYR A 86 12.46 1.51 -7.17
C TYR A 86 12.37 3.02 -7.00
N THR A 87 11.62 3.44 -5.99
CA THR A 87 11.59 4.81 -5.45
C THR A 87 11.92 4.76 -3.97
N VAL A 88 12.58 5.80 -3.45
CA VAL A 88 12.84 5.93 -2.00
C VAL A 88 11.85 6.91 -1.40
N ILE A 89 11.28 6.55 -0.26
CA ILE A 89 10.44 7.43 0.55
C ILE A 89 11.01 7.49 1.96
N SER A 90 10.86 8.64 2.64
CA SER A 90 11.21 8.77 4.05
C SER A 90 9.94 8.62 4.88
N ALA A 91 9.93 7.68 5.81
CA ALA A 91 8.80 7.40 6.70
C ALA A 91 9.12 7.85 8.13
N GLU A 92 8.32 8.78 8.64
CA GLU A 92 8.43 9.24 10.02
C GLU A 92 7.83 8.22 10.99
N LEU A 93 8.51 7.99 12.11
CA LEU A 93 8.05 7.05 13.13
C LEU A 93 6.75 7.53 13.76
N ASN A 94 5.80 6.60 13.92
CA ASN A 94 4.45 6.81 14.43
C ASN A 94 3.56 7.72 13.56
N HIS A 95 3.96 7.97 12.31
CA HIS A 95 3.17 8.68 11.31
C HIS A 95 2.91 7.80 10.09
N LEU A 96 1.77 8.03 9.45
CA LEU A 96 1.41 7.33 8.21
C LEU A 96 2.09 8.01 7.03
N ALA A 97 2.98 7.28 6.36
CA ALA A 97 3.67 7.71 5.16
C ALA A 97 2.88 7.23 3.94
N ALA A 98 2.38 8.18 3.13
CA ALA A 98 1.64 7.87 1.92
C ALA A 98 2.55 7.26 0.84
N VAL A 99 2.11 6.17 0.21
CA VAL A 99 2.81 5.54 -0.91
C VAL A 99 2.19 6.05 -2.21
N SER A 100 2.85 7.03 -2.84
CA SER A 100 2.34 7.69 -4.06
C SER A 100 2.77 7.03 -5.37
N VAL A 101 3.43 5.86 -5.30
CA VAL A 101 3.94 5.12 -6.47
C VAL A 101 3.12 3.84 -6.69
N TYR A 102 2.88 3.51 -7.97
CA TYR A 102 2.13 2.33 -8.38
C TYR A 102 2.73 1.74 -9.66
N PRO A 103 2.78 0.41 -9.82
CA PRO A 103 2.40 -0.63 -8.86
C PRO A 103 3.45 -0.84 -7.75
N VAL A 104 3.02 -1.31 -6.58
CA VAL A 104 3.93 -1.75 -5.50
C VAL A 104 4.00 -3.28 -5.46
N TYR A 105 5.22 -3.83 -5.48
CA TYR A 105 5.46 -5.28 -5.36
C TYR A 105 6.11 -5.65 -4.03
N ARG A 106 7.06 -4.83 -3.56
CA ARG A 106 7.87 -5.12 -2.39
C ARG A 106 8.36 -3.84 -1.73
N ILE A 107 8.47 -3.85 -0.40
CA ILE A 107 9.01 -2.74 0.40
C ILE A 107 10.16 -3.25 1.25
N GLU A 108 11.24 -2.48 1.28
CA GLU A 108 12.46 -2.81 2.01
C GLU A 108 13.03 -1.56 2.70
N PHE A 109 13.85 -1.75 3.72
CA PHE A 109 14.70 -0.67 4.23
C PHE A 109 15.83 -0.38 3.23
N VAL A 110 16.19 0.89 3.06
CA VAL A 110 17.37 1.25 2.25
C VAL A 110 18.64 0.89 3.04
N PRO A 111 19.50 -0.03 2.54
CA PRO A 111 20.74 -0.35 3.24
C PRO A 111 21.66 0.87 3.28
N GLY A 112 21.99 1.34 4.49
CA GLY A 112 22.78 2.56 4.67
C GLY A 112 22.04 3.84 4.28
N GLY A 113 20.70 3.82 4.27
CA GLY A 113 19.86 5.00 4.09
C GLY A 113 20.06 6.06 5.19
N VAL A 114 19.50 7.24 4.98
CA VAL A 114 19.58 8.33 5.97
C VAL A 114 18.50 8.11 7.02
N ASN A 115 18.84 7.42 8.09
CA ASN A 115 17.96 7.27 9.25
C ASN A 115 18.23 8.41 10.22
N GLU A 116 17.23 9.26 10.45
CA GLU A 116 17.38 10.45 11.28
C GLU A 116 17.05 10.08 12.73
N ASN A 117 18.04 10.13 13.63
CA ASN A 117 17.89 9.87 15.07
C ASN A 117 17.33 8.48 15.45
N VAL A 118 17.41 7.50 14.54
CA VAL A 118 16.83 6.16 14.71
C VAL A 118 17.85 5.07 14.41
N ASP A 119 17.87 4.04 15.26
CA ASP A 119 18.50 2.75 15.00
C ASP A 119 17.51 1.89 14.19
N ASP A 120 17.79 1.65 12.92
CA ASP A 120 16.94 0.87 12.01
C ASP A 120 16.75 -0.58 12.47
N THR A 121 17.66 -1.10 13.30
CA THR A 121 17.53 -2.43 13.89
C THR A 121 16.44 -2.52 14.95
N LYS A 122 15.94 -1.37 15.41
CA LYS A 122 14.86 -1.21 16.38
C LYS A 122 13.60 -0.62 15.75
N VAL A 123 13.45 -0.68 14.43
CA VAL A 123 12.25 -0.24 13.73
C VAL A 123 11.53 -1.41 13.11
N GLU A 124 10.21 -1.42 13.28
CA GLU A 124 9.31 -2.31 12.56
C GLU A 124 8.30 -1.45 11.81
N CYS A 125 8.01 -1.84 10.57
CA CYS A 125 7.07 -1.18 9.71
C CYS A 125 5.98 -2.15 9.26
N ARG A 126 4.84 -1.62 8.86
CA ARG A 126 3.74 -2.38 8.25
C ARG A 126 3.07 -1.52 7.18
N ALA A 127 2.81 -2.12 6.01
CA ALA A 127 2.05 -1.48 4.95
C ALA A 127 0.55 -1.75 5.12
N TYR A 128 -0.27 -0.81 4.68
CA TYR A 128 -1.73 -0.83 4.75
C TYR A 128 -2.34 -0.56 3.38
N LYS A 129 -3.48 -1.22 3.11
CA LYS A 129 -4.19 -1.07 1.83
C LYS A 129 -4.99 0.23 1.76
N ASP A 130 -5.37 0.77 2.91
CA ASP A 130 -6.17 1.98 3.04
C ASP A 130 -5.37 3.12 3.70
N SER A 131 -5.88 4.34 3.57
CA SER A 131 -5.30 5.56 4.15
C SER A 131 -5.73 5.81 5.60
N SER A 132 -6.21 4.78 6.30
CA SER A 132 -6.68 4.85 7.68
C SER A 132 -5.99 3.81 8.56
N ALA A 133 -5.01 3.10 8.01
CA ALA A 133 -4.30 2.00 8.64
C ALA A 133 -5.21 0.91 9.26
N GLN A 134 -6.35 0.61 8.63
CA GLN A 134 -7.30 -0.38 9.16
C GLN A 134 -7.05 -1.78 8.60
N GLU A 135 -6.75 -1.88 7.31
CA GLU A 135 -6.50 -3.16 6.64
C GLU A 135 -5.00 -3.33 6.34
N PRO A 136 -4.30 -4.23 7.06
CA PRO A 136 -2.91 -4.56 6.75
C PRO A 136 -2.75 -5.06 5.30
N GLY A 137 -1.85 -4.41 4.57
CA GLY A 137 -1.38 -4.84 3.25
C GLY A 137 -0.23 -5.85 3.34
N SER A 138 0.52 -5.83 4.45
CA SER A 138 1.67 -6.71 4.68
C SER A 138 1.72 -7.30 6.09
N ALA A 139 2.53 -8.34 6.25
CA ALA A 139 3.10 -8.69 7.55
C ALA A 139 4.04 -7.56 8.04
N PRO A 140 4.33 -7.47 9.36
CA PRO A 140 5.39 -6.60 9.85
C PRO A 140 6.73 -6.93 9.18
N PHE A 141 7.52 -5.90 8.95
CA PHE A 141 8.82 -6.03 8.31
C PHE A 141 9.83 -5.06 8.94
N ASN A 142 11.11 -5.34 8.77
CA ASN A 142 12.20 -4.59 9.41
C ASN A 142 13.46 -4.67 8.52
N TYR A 143 14.58 -4.11 8.97
CA TYR A 143 15.81 -4.12 8.19
C TYR A 143 16.31 -5.51 7.75
N LYS A 144 15.87 -6.61 8.40
CA LYS A 144 16.25 -7.99 8.04
C LYS A 144 15.29 -8.65 7.06
N SER A 145 14.08 -8.12 6.91
CA SER A 145 13.00 -8.78 6.19
C SER A 145 12.19 -7.78 5.37
N ALA A 146 11.99 -8.10 4.08
CA ALA A 146 11.18 -7.29 3.18
C ALA A 146 9.69 -7.54 3.40
N ALA A 147 8.86 -6.52 3.17
CA ALA A 147 7.43 -6.70 2.99
C ALA A 147 7.11 -7.06 1.55
N TYR A 148 6.63 -8.28 1.31
CA TYR A 148 6.11 -8.70 0.02
C TYR A 148 4.64 -8.32 -0.07
N ILE A 149 4.34 -7.38 -0.96
CA ILE A 149 3.01 -6.78 -1.07
C ILE A 149 2.14 -7.56 -2.05
N SER A 150 2.65 -7.76 -3.26
CA SER A 150 1.90 -8.39 -4.33
C SER A 150 2.82 -9.01 -5.37
N THR A 151 2.37 -10.10 -5.99
CA THR A 151 3.01 -10.69 -7.17
C THR A 151 2.52 -10.08 -8.49
N THR A 152 1.40 -9.35 -8.47
CA THR A 152 0.79 -8.73 -9.66
C THR A 152 0.85 -7.21 -9.65
N GLY A 153 1.32 -6.62 -8.54
CA GLY A 153 1.27 -5.17 -8.30
C GLY A 153 -0.08 -4.73 -7.77
N VAL A 154 -0.08 -3.88 -6.75
CA VAL A 154 -1.30 -3.24 -6.19
C VAL A 154 -1.02 -1.77 -5.87
N SER A 155 -2.09 -1.00 -5.70
CA SER A 155 -2.03 0.33 -5.08
C SER A 155 -2.07 0.11 -3.59
N GLU A 156 -1.00 0.50 -2.91
CA GLU A 156 -1.00 0.59 -1.45
C GLU A 156 -1.37 2.00 -1.01
N GLY A 157 -1.91 2.09 0.21
CA GLY A 157 -2.29 3.37 0.80
C GLY A 157 -1.11 3.98 1.52
N GLU A 158 -0.71 3.36 2.63
CA GLU A 158 0.16 3.99 3.62
C GLU A 158 1.06 2.97 4.33
N ILE A 159 2.18 3.46 4.86
CA ILE A 159 3.12 2.68 5.68
C ILE A 159 3.21 3.35 7.05
N LEU A 160 3.12 2.54 8.10
CA LEU A 160 3.40 2.96 9.47
C LEU A 160 4.67 2.28 9.96
N CYS A 161 5.61 3.06 10.48
CA CYS A 161 6.81 2.57 11.14
C CYS A 161 6.79 2.98 12.61
N TYR A 162 7.27 2.12 13.50
CA TYR A 162 7.38 2.41 14.93
C TYR A 162 8.65 1.79 15.52
N ARG A 163 9.06 2.30 16.67
CA ARG A 163 10.21 1.77 17.41
C ARG A 163 9.78 0.55 18.22
N VAL A 164 10.47 -0.57 18.05
CA VAL A 164 10.29 -1.77 18.87
C VAL A 164 11.13 -1.62 20.13
N THR A 165 10.49 -1.65 21.30
CA THR A 165 11.21 -1.70 22.58
C THR A 165 11.55 -3.13 22.95
N ASP A 166 12.65 -3.35 23.67
CA ASP A 166 13.16 -4.70 24.01
C ASP A 166 12.20 -5.55 24.89
N GLY A 167 11.08 -4.97 25.36
CA GLY A 167 10.03 -5.66 26.11
C GLY A 167 8.76 -5.98 25.30
N GLU A 168 8.69 -5.52 24.05
CA GLU A 168 7.48 -5.54 23.20
C GLU A 168 7.75 -6.30 21.91
N ALA A 169 8.60 -7.33 21.99
CA ALA A 169 8.77 -8.28 20.89
C ALA A 169 7.45 -9.01 20.63
N ALA A 170 6.75 -8.56 19.60
CA ALA A 170 5.68 -9.18 18.82
C ALA A 170 4.97 -10.38 19.47
N LYS A 171 3.90 -10.11 20.21
CA LYS A 171 2.80 -11.07 20.40
C LYS A 171 1.80 -10.91 19.25
N PHE A 172 2.16 -11.30 18.03
CA PHE A 172 1.22 -11.35 16.91
C PHE A 172 1.51 -12.56 16.02
#